data_AF-A0A6G6YN71-F1
#
_entry.id   AF-A0A6G6YN71-F1
#
_cell.length_a   1.000
_cell.length_b   1.000
_cell.length_c   1.000
_cell.angle_alpha   90.00
_cell.angle_beta   90.00
_cell.angle_gamma   90.00
#
_symmetry.space_group_name_H-M   'P 1'
#
loop_
_entity.id
_entity.type
_entity.pdbx_description
1 polymer ?
#
loop_
_entity_poly.entity_id
_entity_poly.type
_entity_poly.pdbx_seq_one_letter_code
_entity_poly.pdbx_strand_id
1 'polypeptide(L)'
;MADPTPTNAADDIDPARVAPDITNTTPENQAPTFRNQDQVWPHRVIRRGDAVRPLPPHARSLADLTFEVGGVRVGLSDYMARRRTAGLLILKRGEIALERYGMGNGPESRWASMSTAKSITATLVGAALHDGAIGSLDAASNTCRGCAARPTRASRFVISCGCAPVWPGARKTMQTDAQRTIASARPW
;
A
#
# COMPACT_ATOMS: atom_id res chain seq x y z
N MET A 1 10.66 9.02 -26.25
CA MET A 1 9.33 8.40 -26.38
C MET A 1 8.63 8.55 -25.04
N ALA A 2 7.41 9.08 -25.01
CA ALA A 2 6.61 9.07 -23.79
C ALA A 2 6.28 7.61 -23.47
N ASP A 3 6.74 7.09 -22.33
CA ASP A 3 6.36 5.77 -21.83
C ASP A 3 4.83 5.78 -21.69
N PRO A 4 4.09 4.84 -22.32
CA PRO A 4 2.64 4.84 -22.20
C PRO A 4 2.28 4.78 -20.72
N THR A 5 1.32 5.61 -20.30
CA THR A 5 0.75 5.54 -18.95
C THR A 5 0.42 4.08 -18.68
N PRO A 6 1.04 3.43 -17.67
CA PRO A 6 0.73 2.03 -17.40
C PRO A 6 -0.77 1.98 -17.16
N THR A 7 -1.48 1.27 -18.02
CA THR A 7 -2.94 1.33 -18.01
C THR A 7 -3.38 0.20 -17.10
N ASN A 8 -4.14 0.53 -16.05
CA ASN A 8 -4.86 -0.49 -15.30
C ASN A 8 -5.66 -1.31 -16.31
N ALA A 9 -5.67 -2.64 -16.20
CA ALA A 9 -6.28 -3.56 -17.17
C ALA A 9 -7.56 -2.96 -17.78
N ALA A 10 -7.54 -2.79 -19.10
CA ALA A 10 -8.33 -1.81 -19.88
C ALA A 10 -9.86 -1.96 -19.82
N ASP A 11 -10.40 -2.96 -19.11
CA ASP A 11 -11.79 -3.41 -19.31
C ASP A 11 -12.74 -3.12 -18.12
N ASP A 12 -12.27 -2.47 -17.04
CA ASP A 12 -13.09 -2.10 -15.87
C ASP A 12 -13.33 -0.58 -15.72
N ILE A 13 -13.11 0.21 -16.77
CA ILE A 13 -13.30 1.67 -16.80
C ILE A 13 -14.79 2.02 -16.93
N ASP A 14 -15.62 1.50 -16.03
CA ASP A 14 -16.99 1.97 -15.88
C ASP A 14 -17.05 2.86 -14.63
N PRO A 15 -17.11 4.19 -14.78
CA PRO A 15 -17.26 5.11 -13.64
C PRO A 15 -18.49 4.78 -12.78
N ALA A 16 -19.53 4.15 -13.35
CA ALA A 16 -20.70 3.71 -12.60
C ALA A 16 -20.40 2.53 -11.65
N ARG A 17 -19.28 1.82 -11.87
CA ARG A 17 -18.79 0.74 -11.00
C ARG A 17 -17.76 1.21 -9.97
N VAL A 18 -17.44 2.50 -9.92
CA VAL A 18 -16.52 3.08 -8.94
C VAL A 18 -17.31 3.74 -7.81
N ALA A 19 -16.85 3.58 -6.57
CA ALA A 19 -17.43 4.24 -5.43
C ALA A 19 -17.14 5.76 -5.47
N PRO A 20 -18.08 6.62 -5.02
CA PRO A 20 -17.87 8.07 -4.95
C PRO A 20 -16.78 8.46 -3.94
N ASP A 21 -16.52 7.61 -2.95
CA ASP A 21 -15.47 7.77 -1.96
C ASP A 21 -14.72 6.44 -1.78
N ILE A 22 -13.40 6.50 -1.89
CA ILE A 22 -12.49 5.37 -1.69
C ILE A 22 -12.61 4.75 -0.28
N THR A 23 -13.06 5.51 0.72
CA THR A 23 -13.23 5.01 2.09
C THR A 23 -14.60 4.36 2.33
N ASN A 24 -15.53 4.49 1.38
CA ASN A 24 -16.89 3.99 1.47
C ASN A 24 -17.28 3.16 0.23
N THR A 25 -16.71 1.95 0.15
CA THR A 25 -16.95 1.00 -0.94
C THR A 25 -17.89 -0.13 -0.52
N THR A 26 -18.64 -0.69 -1.47
CA THR A 26 -19.30 -2.00 -1.34
C THR A 26 -18.38 -3.12 -1.85
N PRO A 27 -18.65 -4.40 -1.53
CA PRO A 27 -17.88 -5.51 -2.09
C PRO A 27 -17.85 -5.54 -3.62
N GLU A 28 -18.89 -5.06 -4.29
CA GLU A 28 -19.01 -5.10 -5.75
C GLU A 28 -18.13 -4.02 -6.41
N ASN A 29 -18.11 -2.81 -5.84
CA ASN A 29 -17.39 -1.67 -6.43
C ASN A 29 -15.97 -1.47 -5.86
N GLN A 30 -15.58 -2.15 -4.78
CA GLN A 30 -14.29 -1.93 -4.14
C GLN A 30 -13.09 -2.19 -5.07
N ALA A 31 -13.13 -3.29 -5.82
CA ALA A 31 -12.03 -3.70 -6.70
C ALA A 31 -11.76 -2.67 -7.83
N PRO A 32 -12.77 -2.32 -8.64
CA PRO A 32 -12.58 -1.29 -9.66
C PRO A 32 -12.24 0.07 -9.04
N THR A 33 -12.78 0.41 -7.87
CA THR A 33 -12.44 1.66 -7.16
C THR A 33 -10.95 1.74 -6.82
N PHE A 34 -10.39 0.69 -6.23
CA PHE A 34 -8.99 0.73 -5.79
C PHE A 34 -8.00 0.59 -6.94
N ARG A 35 -8.39 -0.08 -8.03
CA ARG A 35 -7.55 -0.23 -9.22
C ARG A 35 -7.48 1.05 -10.05
N ASN A 36 -8.56 1.82 -10.15
CA ASN A 36 -8.71 2.90 -11.13
C ASN A 36 -8.63 4.33 -10.54
N GLN A 37 -7.96 4.51 -9.40
CA GLN A 37 -7.93 5.82 -8.73
C GLN A 37 -7.37 6.96 -9.60
N ASP A 38 -6.36 6.67 -10.41
CA ASP A 38 -5.74 7.61 -11.33
C ASP A 38 -6.65 8.02 -12.50
N GLN A 39 -7.70 7.24 -12.77
CA GLN A 39 -8.66 7.55 -13.82
C GLN A 39 -9.86 8.35 -13.31
N VAL A 40 -10.14 8.28 -12.00
CA VAL A 40 -11.38 8.80 -11.39
C VAL A 40 -11.14 10.08 -10.59
N TRP A 41 -9.96 10.22 -9.97
CA TRP A 41 -9.62 11.37 -9.15
C TRP A 41 -8.35 12.10 -9.65
N PRO A 42 -8.21 13.40 -9.32
CA PRO A 42 -6.98 14.13 -9.58
C PRO A 42 -5.78 13.42 -8.96
N HIS A 43 -4.75 13.20 -9.76
CA HIS A 43 -3.54 12.51 -9.34
C HIS A 43 -2.30 13.20 -9.90
N ARG A 44 -1.14 12.82 -9.37
CA ARG A 44 0.16 13.19 -9.93
C ARG A 44 0.95 11.91 -10.22
N VAL A 45 1.47 11.79 -11.43
CA VAL A 45 2.30 10.66 -11.82
C VAL A 45 3.68 10.81 -11.19
N ILE A 46 4.09 9.80 -10.41
CA ILE A 46 5.47 9.58 -10.00
C ILE A 46 6.05 8.56 -10.98
N ARG A 47 6.99 9.01 -11.81
CA ARG A 47 7.63 8.14 -12.83
C ARG A 47 8.72 7.29 -12.18
N ARG A 48 8.85 6.04 -12.64
CA ARG A 48 10.06 5.24 -12.40
C ARG A 48 11.26 5.89 -13.10
N GLY A 49 12.47 5.63 -12.59
CA GLY A 49 13.70 6.01 -13.28
C GLY A 49 14.03 5.05 -14.43
N ASP A 50 15.08 5.40 -15.20
CA ASP A 50 15.50 4.61 -16.38
C ASP A 50 16.07 3.24 -16.00
N ALA A 51 16.72 3.15 -14.84
CA ALA A 51 17.27 1.90 -14.32
C ALA A 51 16.22 1.16 -13.47
N VAL A 52 15.69 0.07 -14.02
CA VAL A 52 14.78 -0.84 -13.32
C VAL A 52 15.50 -2.15 -13.03
N ARG A 53 15.48 -2.59 -11.77
CA ARG A 53 16.04 -3.89 -11.38
C ARG A 53 14.97 -4.98 -11.57
N PRO A 54 15.16 -5.96 -12.48
CA PRO A 54 14.23 -7.07 -12.60
C PRO A 54 14.27 -7.94 -11.34
N LEU A 55 13.15 -8.59 -11.03
CA LEU A 55 13.04 -9.57 -9.95
C LEU A 55 13.04 -10.97 -10.59
N PRO A 56 14.16 -11.72 -10.53
CA PRO A 56 14.22 -13.06 -11.09
C PRO A 56 13.38 -14.06 -10.26
N PRO A 57 12.94 -15.19 -10.84
CA PRO A 57 12.27 -16.23 -10.08
C PRO A 57 13.23 -16.89 -9.08
N HIS A 58 12.72 -17.24 -7.90
CA HIS A 58 13.46 -17.99 -6.91
C HIS A 58 13.45 -19.48 -7.24
N ALA A 59 14.57 -20.18 -7.02
CA ALA A 59 14.72 -21.60 -7.36
C ALA A 59 13.65 -22.51 -6.70
N ARG A 60 13.18 -22.13 -5.51
CA ARG A 60 12.03 -22.76 -4.85
C ARG A 60 10.78 -21.89 -5.05
N SER A 61 9.85 -22.41 -5.86
CA SER A 61 8.50 -21.86 -6.00
C SER A 61 7.61 -22.22 -4.82
N LEU A 62 6.73 -21.31 -4.43
CA LEU A 62 5.64 -21.52 -3.48
C LEU A 62 4.27 -21.56 -4.17
N ALA A 63 4.22 -21.82 -5.48
CA ALA A 63 2.99 -21.89 -6.27
C ALA A 63 1.91 -22.79 -5.65
N ASP A 64 2.32 -23.91 -5.06
CA ASP A 64 1.45 -24.92 -4.44
C ASP A 64 1.33 -24.74 -2.92
N LEU A 65 1.56 -23.52 -2.42
CA LEU A 65 1.48 -23.22 -0.99
C LEU A 65 0.07 -23.52 -0.45
N THR A 66 0.03 -24.47 0.47
CA THR A 66 -1.13 -24.78 1.31
C THR A 66 -0.79 -24.55 2.78
N PHE A 67 -1.76 -24.11 3.56
CA PHE A 67 -1.61 -23.90 5.01
C PHE A 67 -2.91 -24.24 5.75
N GLU A 68 -2.80 -24.50 7.04
CA GLU A 68 -3.95 -24.86 7.89
C GLU A 68 -4.58 -23.59 8.50
N VAL A 69 -5.90 -23.47 8.40
CA VAL A 69 -6.67 -22.43 9.08
C VAL A 69 -7.85 -23.10 9.78
N GLY A 70 -7.85 -23.10 11.12
CA GLY A 70 -8.92 -23.73 11.89
C GLY A 70 -9.03 -25.25 11.67
N GLY A 71 -7.92 -25.94 11.46
CA GLY A 71 -7.87 -27.38 11.22
C GLY A 71 -8.27 -27.82 9.80
N VAL A 72 -8.45 -26.87 8.89
CA VAL A 72 -8.73 -27.14 7.48
C VAL A 72 -7.54 -26.71 6.64
N ARG A 73 -7.10 -27.59 5.74
CA ARG A 73 -6.07 -27.30 4.76
C ARG A 73 -6.63 -26.42 3.65
N VAL A 74 -6.05 -25.25 3.46
CA VAL A 74 -6.50 -24.25 2.48
C VAL A 74 -5.38 -23.95 1.51
N GLY A 75 -5.71 -23.91 0.21
CA GLY A 75 -4.82 -23.42 -0.83
C GLY A 75 -4.79 -21.90 -0.87
N LEU A 76 -3.65 -21.32 -1.26
CA LEU A 76 -3.48 -19.88 -1.28
C LEU A 76 -4.54 -19.16 -2.16
N SER A 77 -4.87 -19.68 -3.34
CA SER A 77 -5.86 -19.08 -4.23
C SER A 77 -7.25 -19.02 -3.60
N ASP A 78 -7.68 -20.09 -2.93
CA ASP A 78 -8.96 -20.13 -2.22
C ASP A 78 -8.99 -19.13 -1.07
N TYR A 79 -7.88 -19.03 -0.34
CA TYR A 79 -7.75 -18.04 0.73
C TYR A 79 -7.84 -16.62 0.18
N MET A 80 -7.11 -16.30 -0.89
CA MET A 80 -7.16 -14.99 -1.55
C MET A 80 -8.57 -14.66 -2.04
N ALA A 81 -9.28 -15.62 -2.64
CA ALA A 81 -10.66 -15.42 -3.08
C ALA A 81 -11.60 -15.11 -1.90
N ARG A 82 -11.53 -15.90 -0.82
CA ARG A 82 -12.35 -15.69 0.39
C ARG A 82 -12.05 -14.40 1.13
N ARG A 83 -10.78 -13.95 1.11
CA ARG A 83 -10.33 -12.71 1.77
C ARG A 83 -10.31 -11.50 0.84
N ARG A 84 -10.72 -11.66 -0.42
CA ARG A 84 -10.73 -10.61 -1.45
C ARG A 84 -9.35 -9.94 -1.57
N THR A 85 -8.31 -10.76 -1.70
CA THR A 85 -6.94 -10.30 -1.88
C THR A 85 -6.66 -10.02 -3.35
N ALA A 86 -6.30 -8.77 -3.67
CA ALA A 86 -6.03 -8.32 -5.03
C ALA A 86 -4.71 -8.85 -5.62
N GLY A 87 -3.71 -9.06 -4.78
CA GLY A 87 -2.43 -9.62 -5.18
C GLY A 87 -1.54 -9.96 -3.99
N LEU A 88 -0.62 -10.90 -4.20
CA LEU A 88 0.38 -11.32 -3.23
C LEU A 88 1.70 -11.59 -3.95
N LEU A 89 2.76 -10.95 -3.46
CA LEU A 89 4.13 -11.13 -3.90
C LEU A 89 4.99 -11.53 -2.69
N ILE A 90 5.70 -12.67 -2.79
CA ILE A 90 6.63 -13.13 -1.77
C ILE A 90 8.03 -13.15 -2.39
N LEU A 91 8.93 -12.36 -1.81
CA LEU A 91 10.32 -12.28 -2.21
C LEU A 91 11.23 -12.96 -1.18
N LYS A 92 12.23 -13.69 -1.66
CA LYS A 92 13.35 -14.18 -0.84
C LYS A 92 14.65 -13.77 -1.51
N ARG A 93 15.46 -12.96 -0.82
CA ARG A 93 16.75 -12.44 -1.33
C ARG A 93 16.65 -11.73 -2.68
N GLY A 94 15.56 -11.00 -2.90
CA GLY A 94 15.32 -10.27 -4.16
C GLY A 94 14.79 -11.14 -5.31
N GLU A 95 14.51 -12.41 -5.05
CA GLU A 95 13.95 -13.35 -6.03
C GLU A 95 12.48 -13.67 -5.70
N ILE A 96 11.66 -13.88 -6.73
CA ILE A 96 10.21 -14.16 -6.61
C ILE A 96 10.00 -15.62 -6.23
N ALA A 97 9.61 -15.87 -4.98
CA ALA A 97 9.18 -17.20 -4.53
C ALA A 97 7.70 -17.45 -4.86
N LEU A 98 6.89 -16.39 -4.91
CA LEU A 98 5.49 -16.45 -5.30
C LEU A 98 5.02 -15.10 -5.83
N GLU A 99 4.26 -15.13 -6.92
CA GLU A 99 3.50 -13.99 -7.42
C GLU A 99 2.13 -14.48 -7.89
N ARG A 100 1.05 -13.88 -7.35
CA ARG A 100 -0.34 -14.23 -7.63
C ARG A 100 -1.22 -13.00 -7.57
N TYR A 101 -2.22 -12.94 -8.45
CA TYR A 101 -3.18 -11.84 -8.52
C TYR A 101 -4.61 -12.38 -8.47
N GLY A 102 -5.50 -11.58 -7.89
CA GLY A 102 -6.92 -11.86 -7.77
C GLY A 102 -7.76 -10.68 -8.23
N MET A 103 -9.07 -10.89 -8.28
CA MET A 103 -10.06 -9.83 -8.56
C MET A 103 -9.88 -9.16 -9.93
N GLY A 104 -9.25 -9.81 -10.92
CA GLY A 104 -8.97 -9.24 -12.24
C GLY A 104 -7.71 -8.39 -12.32
N ASN A 105 -6.85 -8.40 -11.29
CA ASN A 105 -5.54 -7.76 -11.36
C ASN A 105 -4.52 -8.65 -12.08
N GLY A 106 -3.47 -8.02 -12.59
CA GLY A 106 -2.26 -8.66 -13.10
C GLY A 106 -1.00 -7.87 -12.72
N PRO A 107 0.19 -8.28 -13.22
CA PRO A 107 1.47 -7.68 -12.84
C PRO A 107 1.57 -6.16 -13.05
N GLU A 108 0.92 -5.65 -14.08
CA GLU A 108 0.94 -4.23 -14.44
C GLU A 108 -0.20 -3.42 -13.79
N SER A 109 -1.09 -4.07 -13.03
CA SER A 109 -2.21 -3.38 -12.37
C SER A 109 -1.72 -2.52 -11.21
N ARG A 110 -2.21 -1.27 -11.12
CA ARG A 110 -2.05 -0.47 -9.91
C ARG A 110 -3.12 -0.79 -8.90
N TRP A 111 -2.81 -0.51 -7.64
CA TRP A 111 -3.74 -0.66 -6.54
C TRP A 111 -3.54 0.44 -5.51
N ALA A 112 -4.64 0.95 -4.96
CA ALA A 112 -4.60 1.92 -3.87
C ALA A 112 -3.79 1.36 -2.67
N SER A 113 -2.64 1.98 -2.38
CA SER A 113 -1.74 1.51 -1.33
C SER A 113 -2.22 1.83 0.09
N MET A 114 -3.23 2.70 0.21
CA MET A 114 -3.74 3.23 1.47
C MET A 114 -2.59 3.76 2.34
N SER A 115 -2.55 3.39 3.63
CA SER A 115 -1.54 3.91 4.56
C SER A 115 -0.12 3.39 4.29
N THR A 116 0.09 2.44 3.39
CA THR A 116 1.45 2.01 2.99
C THR A 116 2.26 3.20 2.46
N ALA A 117 1.60 4.16 1.79
CA ALA A 117 2.23 5.39 1.31
C ALA A 117 2.95 6.18 2.42
N LYS A 118 2.48 6.13 3.68
CA LYS A 118 3.12 6.83 4.80
C LYS A 118 4.53 6.31 5.07
N SER A 119 4.76 5.01 4.90
CA SER A 119 6.08 4.41 5.08
C SER A 119 7.05 4.92 4.00
N ILE A 120 6.59 5.03 2.75
CA ILE A 120 7.38 5.60 1.66
C ILE A 120 7.77 7.05 2.00
N THR A 121 6.81 7.88 2.43
CA THR A 121 7.08 9.26 2.83
C THR A 121 8.07 9.33 4.00
N ALA A 122 7.91 8.48 5.02
CA ALA A 122 8.84 8.44 6.15
C ALA A 122 10.25 8.03 5.73
N THR A 123 10.39 7.06 4.82
CA THR A 123 11.69 6.67 4.25
C THR A 123 12.33 7.82 3.47
N LEU A 124 11.57 8.56 2.65
CA LEU A 124 12.08 9.71 1.92
C LEU A 124 12.51 10.86 2.85
N VAL A 125 11.78 11.10 3.93
CA VAL A 125 12.20 12.06 4.98
C VAL A 125 13.49 11.58 5.64
N GLY A 126 13.63 10.30 5.94
CA GLY A 126 14.86 9.70 6.45
C GLY A 126 16.06 9.92 5.52
N ALA A 127 15.88 9.67 4.21
CA ALA A 127 16.92 9.91 3.20
C ALA A 127 17.30 11.40 3.12
N ALA A 128 16.31 12.30 3.09
CA ALA A 128 16.56 13.74 3.04
C ALA A 128 17.27 14.29 4.29
N LEU A 129 17.03 13.69 5.47
CA LEU A 129 17.79 14.00 6.69
C LEU A 129 19.24 13.53 6.58
N HIS A 130 19.45 12.29 6.13
CA HIS A 130 20.78 11.72 5.94
C HIS A 130 21.60 12.56 4.95
N ASP A 131 20.96 13.03 3.88
CA ASP A 131 21.61 13.83 2.83
C ASP A 131 21.73 15.33 3.20
N GLY A 132 21.29 15.73 4.40
CA GLY A 132 21.35 17.10 4.90
C GLY A 132 20.34 18.08 4.27
N ALA A 133 19.46 17.60 3.40
CA ALA A 133 18.38 18.40 2.80
C ALA A 133 17.30 18.81 3.82
N ILE A 134 17.15 18.02 4.90
CA ILE A 134 16.39 18.39 6.10
C ILE A 134 17.39 18.47 7.25
N GLY A 135 17.52 19.65 7.88
CA GLY A 135 18.50 19.84 8.96
C GLY A 135 18.12 19.18 10.29
N SER A 136 16.82 18.99 10.57
CA SER A 136 16.36 18.33 11.80
C SER A 136 14.88 17.93 11.72
N LEU A 137 14.50 16.85 12.42
CA LEU A 137 13.12 16.44 12.66
C LEU A 137 12.40 17.29 13.72
N ASP A 138 13.14 18.05 14.51
CA ASP A 138 12.61 18.97 15.52
C ASP A 138 12.53 20.41 15.00
N ALA A 139 13.01 20.66 13.78
CA ALA A 139 12.75 21.91 13.10
C ALA A 139 11.24 22.12 13.03
N ALA A 140 10.76 23.27 13.54
CA ALA A 140 9.36 23.64 13.38
C ALA A 140 9.05 23.62 11.88
N SER A 141 7.97 22.95 11.46
CA SER A 141 7.53 22.97 10.07
C SER A 141 6.89 24.34 9.76
N ASN A 142 7.71 25.38 9.66
CA ASN A 142 7.32 26.68 9.13
C ASN A 142 7.32 26.70 7.58
N THR A 143 7.57 25.55 6.95
CA THR A 143 7.55 25.35 5.50
C THR A 143 6.14 25.41 4.90
N CYS A 144 5.09 25.22 5.70
CA CYS A 144 3.70 25.41 5.26
C CYS A 144 3.26 26.86 5.47
N ARG A 145 3.45 27.72 4.46
CA ARG A 145 3.03 29.14 4.45
C ARG A 145 1.54 29.39 4.72
N GLY A 146 0.69 28.36 4.75
CA GLY A 146 -0.75 28.45 5.03
C GLY A 146 -1.23 27.73 6.29
N CYS A 147 -0.33 27.10 7.08
CA CYS A 147 -0.74 26.40 8.30
C CYS A 147 -0.77 27.35 9.50
N ALA A 148 -1.89 28.05 9.69
CA ALA A 148 -2.22 28.69 10.97
C ALA A 148 -2.67 27.62 11.98
N ALA A 149 -1.77 26.74 12.41
CA ALA A 149 -2.01 25.82 13.51
C ALA A 149 -0.72 25.64 14.30
N ARG A 150 -0.85 25.63 15.64
CA ARG A 150 0.22 25.59 16.65
C ARG A 150 1.41 24.72 16.23
N PRO A 151 2.66 25.12 16.54
CA PRO A 151 3.87 24.43 16.06
C PRO A 151 3.85 22.96 16.47
N THR A 152 3.60 22.09 15.50
CA THR A 152 3.74 20.64 15.64
C THR A 152 5.09 20.23 15.08
N ARG A 153 5.87 19.49 15.88
CA ARG A 153 7.21 19.00 15.51
C ARG A 153 7.09 17.95 14.41
N ALA A 154 8.02 17.92 13.45
CA ALA A 154 8.02 16.94 12.36
C ALA A 154 8.18 15.48 12.88
N SER A 155 8.87 15.31 14.01
CA SER A 155 8.97 14.04 14.75
C SER A 155 7.61 13.42 15.12
N ARG A 156 6.57 14.23 15.27
CA ARG A 156 5.25 13.82 15.76
C ARG A 156 4.21 13.59 14.64
N PHE A 157 4.50 14.04 13.42
CA PHE A 157 3.57 13.98 12.29
C PHE A 157 3.91 12.87 11.28
N VAL A 158 5.19 12.54 11.08
CA VAL A 158 5.62 11.64 9.99
C VAL A 158 6.03 10.25 10.47
N ILE A 159 6.63 10.13 11.66
CA ILE A 159 7.34 8.91 12.08
C ILE A 159 6.62 8.21 13.25
N SER A 160 6.12 8.99 14.19
CA SER A 160 5.28 8.52 15.28
C SER A 160 3.82 8.80 14.95
N CYS A 161 2.93 7.82 15.16
CA CYS A 161 1.48 8.01 15.17
C CYS A 161 1.05 8.84 16.42
N GLY A 162 1.79 9.91 16.74
CA GLY A 162 1.76 10.65 18.00
C GLY A 162 1.01 11.98 17.91
N CYS A 163 0.52 12.33 16.73
CA CYS A 163 -0.51 13.34 16.55
C CYS A 163 -1.84 12.59 16.37
N ALA A 164 -2.68 12.60 17.40
CA ALA A 164 -4.09 12.28 17.28
C ALA A 164 -4.86 13.59 17.08
N PRO A 165 -5.00 14.12 15.84
CA PRO A 165 -6.14 14.98 15.59
C PRO A 165 -7.39 14.15 15.88
N VAL A 166 -8.32 14.70 16.66
CA VAL A 166 -9.64 14.10 16.81
C VAL A 166 -10.33 14.23 15.46
N TRP A 167 -10.32 13.15 14.67
CA TRP A 167 -11.13 13.03 13.46
C TRP A 167 -12.53 12.58 13.88
N PRO A 168 -13.59 13.39 13.64
CA PRO A 168 -14.95 12.90 13.80
C PRO A 168 -15.15 11.75 12.79
N GLY A 169 -15.32 10.52 13.27
CA GLY A 169 -15.62 9.34 12.43
C GLY A 169 -14.55 8.22 12.39
N ALA A 170 -13.43 8.33 13.09
CA ALA A 170 -12.43 7.26 13.11
C ALA A 170 -12.94 5.98 13.82
N ARG A 171 -13.33 4.96 13.05
CA ARG A 171 -13.59 3.60 13.59
C ARG A 171 -12.27 2.94 14.00
N LYS A 172 -12.08 2.72 15.31
CA LYS A 172 -10.87 2.17 15.95
C LYS A 172 -10.67 0.65 15.81
N THR A 173 -11.39 -0.06 14.95
CA THR A 173 -11.59 -1.51 15.15
C THR A 173 -10.61 -2.45 14.44
N MET A 174 -9.76 -2.01 13.50
CA MET A 174 -8.91 -2.94 12.73
C MET A 174 -7.42 -2.95 13.11
N GLN A 175 -6.91 -1.95 13.82
CA GLN A 175 -5.46 -1.81 14.03
C GLN A 175 -4.93 -2.63 15.21
N THR A 176 -5.78 -2.97 16.18
CA THR A 176 -5.40 -3.71 17.40
C THR A 176 -5.14 -5.21 17.17
N ASP A 177 -5.76 -5.84 16.17
CA ASP A 177 -5.60 -7.29 15.92
C ASP A 177 -4.34 -7.64 15.11
N ALA A 178 -3.91 -6.74 14.22
CA ALA A 178 -2.68 -6.94 13.44
C ALA A 178 -1.43 -6.90 14.32
N GLN A 179 -1.41 -6.04 15.35
CA GLN A 179 -0.27 -5.91 16.27
C GLN A 179 -0.11 -7.11 17.20
N ARG A 180 -1.20 -7.80 17.53
CA ARG A 180 -1.18 -8.96 18.45
C ARG A 180 -0.65 -10.24 17.77
N THR A 181 -0.84 -10.36 16.45
CA THR A 181 -0.40 -11.52 15.65
C THR A 181 1.09 -11.47 15.28
N ILE A 182 1.68 -10.27 15.14
CA ILE A 182 3.11 -10.11 14.81
C ILE A 182 4.01 -10.42 16.03
N ALA A 183 3.51 -10.21 17.25
CA ALA A 183 4.26 -10.46 18.48
C ALA A 183 4.42 -11.96 18.85
N SER A 184 3.68 -12.87 18.19
CA SER A 184 3.74 -14.32 18.46
C SER A 184 4.56 -15.11 17.43
N ALA A 185 5.07 -14.46 16.38
CA ALA A 185 5.93 -15.11 15.40
C ALA A 185 7.32 -15.33 15.99
N ARG A 186 7.62 -16.58 16.37
CA ARG A 186 8.97 -17.01 16.74
C ARG A 186 9.92 -16.90 15.53
N PRO A 187 11.19 -16.53 15.75
CA PRO A 187 12.17 -16.45 14.69
C PRO A 187 12.43 -17.84 14.07
N TRP A 188 12.56 -17.86 12.74
CA TRP A 188 13.08 -18.99 11.97
C TRP A 188 14.61 -18.99 11.98
#